data_AF-A0A6A6CAJ5-F1
#
_entry.id   AF-A0A6A6CAJ5-F1
#
_cell.length_a   1.000
_cell.length_b   1.000
_cell.length_c   1.000
_cell.angle_alpha   90.00
_cell.angle_beta   90.00
_cell.angle_gamma   90.00
#
_symmetry.space_group_name_H-M   'P 1'
#
loop_
_entity.id
_entity.type
_entity.pdbx_description
1 polymer ?
#
loop_
_entity_poly.entity_id
_entity_poly.type
_entity_poly.pdbx_seq_one_letter_code
_entity_poly.pdbx_strand_id
1 'polypeptide(L)'
;MANGWSILISIVVVVAIALGAWFFSPKGENQAVWRSTIILSAASCWLMWAITFLAQWHPLIAPERKDLRPEYNQGPAAGNSFL
;
A
#
# COMPACT_ATOMS: atom_id res chain seq x y z
N MET A 1 -0.16 10.79 -4.81
CA MET A 1 0.45 10.58 -6.15
C MET A 1 1.24 9.29 -6.07
N ALA A 2 0.74 8.19 -6.66
CA ALA A 2 1.46 6.92 -6.68
C ALA A 2 2.66 7.09 -7.60
N ASN A 3 3.82 7.29 -7.00
CA ASN A 3 5.06 7.56 -7.72
C ASN A 3 6.00 6.37 -7.53
N GLY A 4 6.91 6.16 -8.47
CA GLY A 4 7.92 5.09 -8.45
C GLY A 4 8.55 4.83 -7.07
N TRP A 5 8.77 5.95 -6.38
CA TRP A 5 9.36 6.10 -5.07
C TRP A 5 8.62 5.42 -3.91
N SER A 6 7.31 5.18 -4.00
CA SER A 6 6.53 4.55 -2.92
C SER A 6 7.00 3.12 -2.62
N ILE A 7 7.45 2.37 -3.64
CA ILE A 7 8.00 1.03 -3.46
C ILE A 7 9.36 1.09 -2.77
N LEU A 8 10.22 2.04 -3.17
CA LEU A 8 11.55 2.19 -2.58
C LEU A 8 11.47 2.57 -1.09
N ILE A 9 10.60 3.53 -0.74
CA ILE A 9 10.42 3.98 0.64
C ILE A 9 9.89 2.85 1.52
N SER A 10 8.90 2.09 1.04
CA SER A 10 8.32 1.00 1.83
C SER A 10 9.31 -0.14 2.08
N ILE A 11 10.16 -0.50 1.10
CA ILE A 11 11.25 -1.47 1.29
C ILE A 11 12.24 -0.99 2.34
N VAL A 12 12.65 0.28 2.28
CA VAL A 12 13.59 0.85 3.26
C VAL A 12 13.02 0.78 4.67
N VAL A 13 11.73 1.09 4.85
CA VAL A 13 11.06 1.00 6.16
C VAL A 13 11.03 -0.44 6.68
N VAL A 14 10.70 -1.42 5.85
CA VAL A 14 10.62 -2.83 6.26
C VAL A 14 12.00 -3.38 6.60
N VAL A 15 13.03 -3.03 5.81
CA VAL A 15 14.41 -3.40 6.12
C VAL A 15 14.86 -2.75 7.42
N ALA A 16 14.52 -1.48 7.66
CA ALA A 16 14.85 -0.81 8.92
C ALA A 16 14.19 -1.49 10.13
N ILE A 17 12.92 -1.93 10.00
CA ILE A 17 12.22 -2.70 11.03
C ILE A 17 12.89 -4.06 11.24
N ALA A 18 13.26 -4.76 10.17
CA ALA A 18 13.94 -6.06 10.27
C ALA A 18 15.33 -5.96 10.94
N LEU A 19 16.09 -4.92 10.61
CA LEU A 19 17.37 -4.61 11.26
C LEU A 19 17.16 -4.23 12.73
N GLY A 20 16.14 -3.41 13.01
CA GLY A 20 15.74 -3.08 14.39
C GLY A 20 15.41 -4.34 15.19
N ALA A 21 14.60 -5.24 14.63
CA ALA A 21 14.26 -6.52 15.25
C ALA A 21 15.49 -7.41 15.49
N TRP A 22 16.52 -7.32 14.65
CA TRP A 22 17.76 -8.07 14.82
C TRP A 22 18.59 -7.56 16.01
N PHE A 23 18.78 -6.24 16.11
CA PHE A 23 19.63 -5.60 17.12
C PHE A 23 18.94 -5.43 18.48
N PHE A 24 17.65 -5.08 18.50
CA PHE A 24 16.90 -4.85 19.73
C PHE A 24 16.27 -6.12 20.32
N SER A 25 16.50 -7.29 19.73
CA SER A 25 15.97 -8.54 20.27
C SER A 25 16.59 -8.88 21.64
N PRO A 26 15.79 -9.04 22.71
CA PRO A 26 16.28 -9.33 24.04
C PRO A 26 17.07 -10.65 24.06
N LYS A 27 18.22 -10.65 24.74
CA LYS A 27 19.05 -11.85 24.92
C LYS A 27 18.39 -12.76 25.95
N GLY A 28 17.78 -13.85 25.48
CA GLY A 28 17.11 -14.86 26.29
C GLY A 28 16.74 -16.08 25.45
N GLU A 29 16.16 -17.10 26.08
CA GLU A 29 15.80 -18.37 25.41
C GLU A 29 14.88 -18.17 24.20
N ASN A 30 13.99 -17.18 24.27
CA ASN A 30 13.04 -16.85 23.22
C ASN A 30 13.60 -15.89 22.14
N GLN A 31 14.90 -15.62 22.12
CA GLN A 31 15.51 -14.65 21.19
C GLN A 31 15.26 -15.02 19.71
N ALA A 32 15.39 -16.30 19.36
CA ALA A 32 15.16 -16.76 18.00
C ALA A 32 13.69 -16.56 17.57
N VAL A 33 12.74 -16.84 18.48
CA VAL A 33 11.30 -16.64 18.25
C VAL A 33 10.98 -15.16 18.06
N TRP A 34 11.56 -14.28 18.89
CA TRP A 34 11.39 -12.83 18.76
C TRP A 34 11.92 -12.29 17.43
N ARG A 35 13.12 -12.73 17.01
CA ARG A 35 13.70 -12.32 15.73
C ARG A 35 12.87 -12.79 14.55
N SER A 36 12.50 -14.07 14.52
CA SER A 36 11.82 -14.66 13.36
C SER A 36 10.38 -14.18 13.21
N THR A 37 9.62 -14.07 14.30
CA THR A 37 8.21 -13.65 14.24
C THR A 37 8.04 -12.22 13.75
N ILE A 38 8.85 -11.27 14.22
CA ILE A 38 8.78 -9.87 13.78
C ILE A 38 9.22 -9.74 12.32
N ILE A 39 10.34 -10.36 11.93
CA ILE A 39 10.86 -10.27 10.56
C ILE A 39 9.87 -10.90 9.58
N LEU A 40 9.34 -12.09 9.89
CA LEU A 40 8.39 -12.79 9.02
C LEU A 40 7.06 -12.04 8.89
N SER A 41 6.54 -11.48 9.98
CA SER A 41 5.29 -10.71 9.97
C SER A 41 5.44 -9.39 9.20
N ALA A 42 6.57 -8.69 9.38
CA ALA A 42 6.85 -7.47 8.64
C ALA A 42 6.98 -7.76 7.13
N ALA A 43 7.63 -8.86 6.76
CA ALA A 43 7.75 -9.28 5.37
C ALA A 43 6.40 -9.68 4.75
N SER A 44 5.57 -10.45 5.45
CA SER A 44 4.27 -10.89 4.93
C SER A 44 3.28 -9.72 4.77
N CYS A 45 3.22 -8.81 5.74
CA CYS A 45 2.43 -7.58 5.63
C CYS A 45 2.90 -6.70 4.47
N TRP A 46 4.21 -6.58 4.25
CA TRP A 46 4.74 -5.80 3.12
C TRP A 46 4.42 -6.45 1.76
N LEU A 47 4.53 -7.78 1.64
CA LEU A 47 4.20 -8.49 0.40
C LEU A 47 2.73 -8.29 0.00
N MET A 48 1.79 -8.44 0.95
CA MET A 48 0.36 -8.20 0.68
C MET A 48 0.14 -6.77 0.17
N TRP A 49 0.73 -5.78 0.84
CA TRP A 49 0.65 -4.39 0.43
C TRP A 49 1.28 -4.14 -0.95
N ALA A 50 2.48 -4.66 -1.20
CA ALA A 50 3.20 -4.44 -2.45
C ALA A 50 2.45 -5.02 -3.66
N ILE A 51 1.88 -6.22 -3.51
CA ILE A 51 1.10 -6.87 -4.58
C ILE A 51 -0.15 -6.05 -4.91
N THR A 52 -0.89 -5.59 -3.90
CA THR A 52 -2.11 -4.79 -4.13
C THR A 52 -1.80 -3.43 -4.75
N PHE A 53 -0.66 -2.83 -4.42
CA PHE A 53 -0.18 -1.60 -5.04
C PHE A 53 0.23 -1.80 -6.51
N LEU A 54 1.00 -2.86 -6.81
CA LEU A 54 1.42 -3.19 -8.17
C LEU A 54 0.23 -3.53 -9.08
N ALA A 55 -0.82 -4.15 -8.54
CA ALA A 55 -2.04 -4.44 -9.28
C ALA A 55 -2.75 -3.17 -9.82
N GLN A 56 -2.52 -2.01 -9.20
CA GLN A 56 -3.14 -0.74 -9.58
C GLN A 56 -2.22 0.17 -10.42
N TRP A 57 -0.93 -0.15 -10.55
CA TRP A 57 0.08 0.80 -11.07
C TRP A 57 0.05 1.03 -12.57
N HIS A 58 -0.46 0.05 -13.31
CA HIS A 58 -0.70 0.12 -14.74
C HIS A 58 -1.97 -0.70 -15.03
N PRO A 59 -3.14 -0.13 -14.72
CA PRO A 59 -4.41 -0.84 -14.83
C PRO A 59 -4.78 -0.99 -16.31
N LEU A 60 -5.07 -2.23 -16.71
CA LEU A 60 -5.58 -2.55 -18.05
C LEU A 60 -7.09 -2.38 -18.16
N ILE A 61 -7.78 -2.34 -17.02
CA ILE A 61 -9.24 -2.26 -16.91
C ILE A 61 -9.58 -1.01 -16.12
N ALA A 62 -10.40 -0.15 -16.71
CA ALA A 62 -10.96 1.01 -16.04
C ALA A 62 -12.30 0.63 -15.37
N PRO A 63 -12.65 1.24 -14.23
CA PRO A 63 -13.93 0.98 -13.59
C PRO A 63 -15.09 1.52 -14.45
N GLU A 64 -15.96 0.64 -14.94
CA GLU A 64 -17.22 1.01 -15.59
C GLU A 64 -18.34 1.01 -14.53
N ARG A 65 -19.04 2.14 -14.38
CA ARG A 65 -20.14 2.30 -13.43
C ARG A 65 -21.41 2.68 -14.19
N LYS A 66 -22.48 1.90 -14.01
CA LYS A 66 -23.76 2.10 -14.73
C LYS A 66 -24.83 2.84 -13.91
N ASP A 67 -24.56 3.12 -12.64
CA ASP A 67 -25.54 3.66 -11.70
C ASP A 67 -24.97 4.85 -10.90
N LEU A 68 -24.46 5.86 -11.62
CA LEU A 68 -24.06 7.13 -11.00
C LEU A 68 -25.31 7.97 -10.74
N ARG A 69 -25.37 8.59 -9.56
CA ARG A 69 -26.39 9.62 -9.28
C ARG A 69 -26.35 10.67 -10.40
N PRO A 70 -27.50 11.16 -10.90
CA PRO A 70 -27.57 12.01 -12.10
C PRO A 70 -26.68 13.25 -12.04
N GLU A 71 -26.49 13.81 -10.84
CA GLU A 71 -25.67 14.97 -10.53
C GLU A 71 -24.17 14.79 -10.85
N TYR A 72 -23.69 13.54 -10.94
CA TYR A 72 -22.28 13.19 -11.20
C TYR A 72 -22.09 12.46 -12.54
N ASN A 73 -23.16 12.30 -13.32
CA ASN A 73 -23.16 11.55 -14.58
C ASN A 73 -22.81 12.42 -15.81
N GLN A 74 -22.50 13.71 -15.63
CA GLN A 74 -22.23 14.66 -16.70
C GLN A 74 -20.79 15.19 -16.64
N GLY A 75 -20.08 15.09 -17.77
CA GLY A 75 -18.83 15.81 -18.03
C GLY A 75 -19.03 17.34 -18.06
N PRO A 76 -17.98 18.11 -18.41
CA PRO A 76 -17.58 19.35 -17.75
C PRO A 76 -18.69 20.41 -17.63
N ALA A 77 -18.85 20.94 -16.42
CA ALA A 77 -19.50 22.21 -16.09
C ALA A 77 -20.76 22.57 -16.92
N ALA A 78 -21.90 21.93 -16.63
CA ALA A 78 -23.20 22.59 -16.78
C ALA A 78 -23.42 23.59 -15.63
N GLY A 79 -22.44 24.47 -15.42
CA GLY A 79 -22.66 25.72 -14.73
C GLY A 79 -23.29 26.68 -15.73
N ASN A 80 -24.50 27.14 -15.40
CA ASN A 80 -25.26 28.20 -16.06
C ASN A 80 -26.06 27.82 -17.32
N SER A 81 -27.25 27.25 -17.10
CA SER A 81 -28.41 27.52 -17.96
C SER A 81 -29.63 27.85 -17.08
N PHE A 82 -29.50 28.92 -16.30
CA PHE A 82 -30.62 29.71 -15.78
C PHE A 82 -30.92 30.92 -16.68
N LEU A 83 -30.52 30.85 -17.96
CA LEU A 83 -30.99 31.69 -19.05
C LEU A 83 -31.08 30.82 -20.31
#